data_AF-A0A211ZFK2-F1
#
_entry.id   AF-A0A211ZFK2-F1
#
_cell.length_a   1.000
_cell.length_b   1.000
_cell.length_c   1.000
_cell.angle_alpha   90.00
_cell.angle_beta   90.00
_cell.angle_gamma   90.00
#
_symmetry.space_group_name_H-M   'P 1'
#
loop_
_entity.id
_entity.type
_entity.pdbx_description
1 polymer ?
#
loop_
_entity_poly.entity_id
_entity_poly.type
_entity_poly.pdbx_seq_one_letter_code
_entity_poly.pdbx_strand_id
1 'polypeptide(L)'
;MTIDTSGKYWVGTHPLDLKAYLRAFAEGVTISAFRLAQCPCSSTEFKVDADADEGCVRRICVQCSTAHFVCDSEEYLADADLKPWRCKCRSDQANVGVGFSLHDNGDVRWLYVGLRCRKCGTLGCIADWKVQYGPSAHLPDAA
;
A
#
# COMPACT_ATOMS: atom_id res chain seq x y z
N MET A 1 3.98 -15.92 10.56
CA MET A 1 3.21 -15.21 9.53
C MET A 1 2.34 -16.25 8.88
N THR A 2 1.02 -16.15 9.06
CA THR A 2 0.06 -17.15 8.58
C THR A 2 -1.06 -16.37 7.93
N ILE A 3 -1.15 -16.48 6.60
CA ILE A 3 -2.26 -15.92 5.84
C ILE A 3 -3.29 -17.03 5.68
N ASP A 4 -4.51 -16.77 6.13
CA ASP A 4 -5.63 -17.64 5.85
C ASP A 4 -6.14 -17.34 4.43
N THR A 5 -6.00 -18.34 3.56
CA THR A 5 -6.47 -18.31 2.16
C THR A 5 -7.66 -19.24 1.92
N SER A 6 -8.21 -19.86 2.98
CA SER A 6 -9.32 -20.82 2.88
C SER A 6 -10.64 -20.16 2.49
N GLY A 7 -10.79 -18.87 2.78
CA GLY A 7 -11.96 -18.07 2.46
C GLY A 7 -11.90 -17.39 1.09
N LYS A 8 -12.95 -16.64 0.77
CA LYS A 8 -13.03 -15.79 -0.44
C LYS A 8 -11.97 -14.68 -0.47
N TYR A 9 -11.43 -14.30 0.69
CA TYR A 9 -10.44 -13.23 0.84
C TYR A 9 -9.28 -13.74 1.68
N TRP A 10 -8.09 -13.26 1.35
CA TRP A 10 -6.89 -13.55 2.12
C TRP A 10 -6.92 -12.73 3.41
N VAL A 11 -6.71 -13.38 4.54
CA VAL A 11 -6.76 -12.74 5.86
C VAL A 11 -5.42 -12.91 6.55
N GLY A 12 -4.77 -11.79 6.83
CA GLY A 12 -3.51 -11.72 7.56
C GLY A 12 -3.70 -11.38 9.03
N THR A 13 -2.82 -11.93 9.87
CA THR A 13 -2.78 -11.65 11.32
C THR A 13 -1.79 -10.54 11.65
N HIS A 14 -0.81 -10.27 10.78
CA HIS A 14 0.26 -9.31 10.99
C HIS A 14 0.40 -8.32 9.81
N PRO A 15 0.78 -7.05 10.03
CA PRO A 15 1.02 -6.09 8.93
C PRO A 15 2.01 -6.58 7.87
N LEU A 16 3.04 -7.33 8.30
CA LEU A 16 4.04 -7.89 7.40
C LEU A 16 3.49 -8.99 6.48
N ASP A 17 2.31 -9.54 6.76
CA ASP A 17 1.65 -10.49 5.85
C ASP A 17 1.32 -9.83 4.49
N LEU A 18 1.23 -8.49 4.44
CA LEU A 18 1.12 -7.74 3.18
C LEU A 18 2.26 -8.05 2.21
N LYS A 19 3.48 -8.29 2.71
CA LYS A 19 4.62 -8.63 1.85
C LYS A 19 4.39 -9.94 1.10
N ALA A 20 3.89 -10.96 1.80
CA ALA A 20 3.61 -12.26 1.20
C ALA A 20 2.38 -12.20 0.28
N TYR A 21 1.34 -11.46 0.68
CA TYR A 21 0.17 -11.21 -0.16
C TYR A 21 0.51 -10.50 -1.46
N LEU A 22 1.26 -9.39 -1.40
CA LEU A 22 1.65 -8.62 -2.59
C LEU A 22 2.53 -9.43 -3.54
N ARG A 23 3.41 -10.29 -3.00
CA ARG A 23 4.19 -11.24 -3.80
C ARG A 23 3.34 -12.26 -4.54
N ALA A 24 2.27 -12.74 -3.89
CA ALA A 24 1.33 -13.65 -4.53
C ALA A 24 0.41 -12.92 -5.53
N PHE A 25 0.04 -11.68 -5.23
CA PHE A 25 -0.84 -10.85 -6.06
C PHE A 25 -0.16 -10.40 -7.37
N ALA A 26 1.13 -10.03 -7.30
CA ALA A 26 1.91 -9.60 -8.44
C ALA A 26 2.39 -10.80 -9.29
N GLU A 27 1.46 -11.65 -9.74
CA GLU A 27 1.76 -12.83 -10.55
C GLU A 27 2.64 -12.46 -11.76
N GLY A 28 3.84 -13.05 -11.86
CA GLY A 28 4.80 -12.75 -12.92
C GLY A 28 5.71 -11.53 -12.70
N VAL A 29 5.57 -10.83 -11.56
CA VAL A 29 6.40 -9.68 -11.20
C VAL A 29 7.09 -9.92 -9.85
N THR A 30 8.42 -9.79 -9.82
CA THR A 30 9.21 -10.00 -8.60
C THR A 30 9.20 -8.76 -7.71
N ILE A 31 8.44 -8.82 -6.62
CA ILE A 31 8.51 -7.81 -5.54
C ILE A 31 9.85 -7.93 -4.82
N SER A 32 10.77 -7.04 -5.20
CA SER A 32 12.16 -7.01 -4.76
C SER A 32 12.31 -6.28 -3.42
N ALA A 33 11.54 -5.21 -3.22
CA ALA A 33 11.50 -4.47 -1.96
C ALA A 33 10.08 -4.38 -1.41
N PHE A 34 9.97 -4.29 -0.08
CA PHE A 34 8.72 -4.05 0.62
C PHE A 34 8.97 -3.04 1.73
N ARG A 35 8.01 -2.14 1.93
CA ARG A 35 8.03 -1.11 2.97
C ARG A 35 6.68 -1.09 3.65
N LEU A 36 6.70 -1.14 4.98
CA LEU A 36 5.49 -0.96 5.76
C LEU A 36 5.38 0.52 6.13
N ALA A 37 4.23 1.12 5.84
CA ALA A 37 3.97 2.50 6.21
C ALA A 37 3.99 2.65 7.73
N GLN A 38 4.86 3.51 8.23
CA GLN A 38 4.90 3.92 9.62
C GLN A 38 4.82 5.44 9.70
N CYS A 39 4.09 5.96 10.67
CA CYS A 39 4.00 7.39 10.93
C CYS A 39 5.16 7.78 11.84
N PRO A 40 5.68 9.03 11.78
CA PRO A 40 6.66 9.53 12.76
C PRO A 40 6.19 9.40 14.22
N CYS A 41 4.88 9.38 14.48
CA CYS A 41 4.33 9.07 15.81
C CYS A 41 4.37 7.58 16.21
N SER A 42 5.08 6.74 15.43
CA SER A 42 5.20 5.28 15.56
C SER A 42 3.93 4.46 15.28
N SER A 43 2.80 5.11 14.96
CA SER A 43 1.58 4.42 14.54
C SER A 43 1.75 3.74 13.18
N THR A 44 1.12 2.57 13.04
CA THR A 44 0.98 1.84 11.77
C THR A 44 -0.47 1.78 11.30
N GLU A 45 -1.36 2.52 11.96
CA GLU A 45 -2.79 2.52 11.70
C GLU A 45 -3.18 3.81 10.97
N PHE A 46 -3.73 3.62 9.78
CA PHE A 46 -4.09 4.72 8.89
C PHE A 46 -5.51 4.54 8.36
N LYS A 47 -6.19 5.66 8.16
CA LYS A 47 -7.26 5.76 7.17
C LYS A 47 -6.63 5.94 5.81
N VAL A 48 -7.22 5.38 4.78
CA VAL A 48 -6.66 5.44 3.44
C VAL A 48 -7.70 6.04 2.53
N ASP A 49 -7.28 7.04 1.77
CA ASP A 49 -8.02 7.52 0.62
C ASP A 49 -7.19 7.15 -0.61
N ALA A 50 -7.83 6.57 -1.61
CA ALA A 50 -7.16 6.17 -2.83
C ALA A 50 -8.01 6.51 -4.03
N ASP A 51 -7.34 6.91 -5.10
CA ASP A 51 -7.86 6.91 -6.45
C ASP A 51 -7.12 5.80 -7.21
N ALA A 52 -7.83 4.73 -7.55
CA ALA A 52 -7.26 3.62 -8.28
C ALA A 52 -7.12 3.91 -9.78
N ASP A 53 -7.87 4.89 -10.30
CA ASP A 53 -7.84 5.27 -11.71
C ASP A 53 -6.60 6.14 -11.99
N GLU A 54 -6.32 7.12 -11.13
CA GLU A 54 -5.16 8.01 -11.23
C GLU A 54 -3.91 7.49 -10.48
N GLY A 55 -4.02 6.39 -9.72
CA GLY A 55 -2.90 5.82 -8.98
C GLY A 55 -2.43 6.68 -7.80
N CYS A 56 -3.34 7.46 -7.19
CA CYS A 56 -3.01 8.33 -6.06
C CYS A 56 -3.44 7.68 -4.75
N VAL A 57 -2.53 7.54 -3.78
CA VAL A 57 -2.87 7.02 -2.45
C VAL A 57 -2.42 7.97 -1.35
N ARG A 58 -3.38 8.34 -0.49
CA ARG A 58 -3.18 9.13 0.72
C ARG A 58 -3.49 8.29 1.96
N ARG A 59 -2.58 8.30 2.93
CA ARG A 59 -2.75 7.67 4.24
C ARG A 59 -2.84 8.73 5.34
N ILE A 60 -3.83 8.64 6.21
CA ILE A 60 -4.06 9.57 7.32
C ILE A 60 -3.89 8.82 8.62
N CYS A 61 -2.90 9.21 9.43
CA CYS A 61 -2.63 8.52 10.69
C CYS A 61 -3.80 8.66 11.66
N VAL A 62 -4.29 7.54 12.19
CA VAL A 62 -5.41 7.56 13.15
C VAL A 62 -5.01 8.19 14.50
N GLN A 63 -3.72 8.18 14.84
CA GLN A 63 -3.21 8.67 16.12
C GLN A 63 -2.89 10.17 16.11
N CYS A 64 -2.14 10.65 15.12
CA CYS A 64 -1.74 12.07 15.03
C CYS A 64 -2.52 12.87 13.98
N SER A 65 -3.43 12.22 13.24
CA SER A 65 -4.23 12.84 12.16
C SER A 65 -3.41 13.47 11.01
N THR A 66 -2.11 13.20 10.94
CA THR A 66 -1.25 13.66 9.84
C THR A 66 -1.54 12.85 8.59
N ALA A 67 -1.81 13.56 7.48
CA ALA A 67 -1.89 12.98 6.15
C ALA A 67 -0.47 12.82 5.57
N HIS A 68 -0.20 11.65 4.99
CA HIS A 68 1.00 11.35 4.25
C HIS A 68 0.58 10.75 2.91
N PHE A 69 1.23 11.16 1.84
CA PHE A 69 1.07 10.52 0.53
C PHE A 69 2.00 9.31 0.44
N VAL A 70 1.60 8.31 -0.35
CA VAL A 70 2.44 7.14 -0.62
C VAL A 70 3.32 7.46 -1.82
N CYS A 71 4.64 7.39 -1.67
CA CYS A 71 5.57 7.68 -2.77
C CYS A 71 5.33 9.09 -3.36
N ASP A 72 5.26 9.19 -4.68
CA ASP A 72 5.06 10.38 -5.51
C ASP A 72 3.58 10.70 -5.77
N SER A 73 2.65 10.05 -5.06
CA SER A 73 1.20 10.23 -5.26
C SER A 73 0.73 11.69 -5.14
N GLU A 74 1.47 12.54 -4.40
CA GLU A 74 1.14 13.95 -4.22
C GLU A 74 1.13 14.74 -5.54
N GLU A 75 1.97 14.36 -6.49
CA GLU A 75 2.07 15.05 -7.78
C GLU A 75 0.79 14.88 -8.63
N TYR A 76 0.08 13.76 -8.45
CA TYR A 76 -1.15 13.42 -9.16
C TYR A 76 -2.42 13.86 -8.40
N LEU A 77 -2.27 14.47 -7.22
CA LEU A 77 -3.41 14.88 -6.39
C LEU A 77 -4.33 15.90 -7.07
N ALA A 78 -3.79 16.75 -7.94
CA ALA A 78 -4.56 17.80 -8.61
C ALA A 78 -5.66 17.22 -9.52
N ASP A 79 -5.40 16.04 -10.10
CA ASP A 79 -6.28 15.34 -11.02
C ASP A 79 -7.01 14.14 -10.37
N ALA A 80 -6.60 13.73 -9.16
CA ALA A 80 -7.16 12.57 -8.47
C ALA A 80 -8.44 12.87 -7.67
N ASP A 81 -9.44 12.00 -7.81
CA ASP A 81 -10.65 11.94 -6.98
C ASP A 81 -10.48 10.90 -5.85
N LEU A 82 -9.77 11.32 -4.80
CA LEU A 82 -9.46 10.48 -3.64
C LEU A 82 -10.73 10.00 -2.93
N LYS A 83 -10.99 8.69 -3.00
CA LYS A 83 -12.12 8.05 -2.32
C LYS A 83 -11.68 7.36 -1.03
N PRO A 84 -12.42 7.56 0.08
CA PRO A 84 -12.09 6.90 1.33
C PRO A 84 -12.29 5.40 1.19
N TRP A 85 -11.23 4.65 1.45
CA TRP A 85 -11.27 3.21 1.50
C TRP A 85 -12.06 2.74 2.72
N ARG A 86 -12.91 1.74 2.51
CA ARG A 86 -13.63 1.08 3.58
C ARG A 86 -13.63 -0.42 3.37
N CYS A 87 -13.21 -1.15 4.39
CA CYS A 87 -13.26 -2.60 4.37
C CYS A 87 -14.71 -3.09 4.36
N LYS A 88 -14.93 -4.32 3.86
CA LYS A 88 -16.23 -5.00 3.88
C LYS A 88 -16.78 -5.22 5.29
N CYS A 89 -15.91 -5.31 6.29
CA CYS A 89 -16.31 -5.35 7.71
C CYS A 89 -16.75 -3.97 8.27
N ARG A 90 -16.81 -2.94 7.40
CA ARG A 90 -17.13 -1.53 7.68
C ARG A 90 -16.07 -0.75 8.46
N SER A 91 -14.88 -1.31 8.64
CA SER A 91 -13.73 -0.58 9.21
C SER A 91 -13.07 0.30 8.15
N ASP A 92 -12.69 1.51 8.55
CA ASP A 92 -11.93 2.49 7.78
C ASP A 92 -10.44 2.54 8.18
N GLN A 93 -9.98 1.60 9.01
CA GLN A 93 -8.61 1.55 9.53
C GLN A 93 -7.84 0.37 8.93
N ALA A 94 -6.68 0.66 8.36
CA ALA A 94 -5.80 -0.32 7.77
C ALA A 94 -4.33 -0.10 8.14
N ASN A 95 -3.56 -1.18 8.03
CA ASN A 95 -2.12 -1.08 7.82
C ASN A 95 -1.88 -0.93 6.31
N VAL A 96 -0.95 -0.06 5.94
CA VAL A 96 -0.55 0.16 4.55
C VAL A 96 0.85 -0.39 4.35
N GLY A 97 1.10 -1.08 3.24
CA GLY A 97 2.42 -1.55 2.86
C GLY A 97 2.60 -1.48 1.36
N VAL A 98 3.78 -1.07 0.91
CA VAL A 98 4.08 -0.89 -0.51
C VAL A 98 5.11 -1.94 -0.92
N GLY A 99 4.78 -2.68 -1.98
CA GLY A 99 5.69 -3.61 -2.65
C GLY A 99 6.26 -2.95 -3.90
N PHE A 100 7.57 -3.04 -4.09
CA PHE A 100 8.26 -2.49 -5.24
C PHE A 100 8.90 -3.60 -6.07
N SER A 101 8.60 -3.60 -7.37
CA SER A 101 9.39 -4.29 -8.37
C SER A 101 10.48 -3.34 -8.85
N LEU A 102 11.74 -3.75 -8.74
CA LEU A 102 12.89 -2.94 -9.17
C LEU A 102 13.44 -3.46 -10.49
N HIS A 103 14.04 -2.57 -11.27
CA HIS A 103 14.97 -2.90 -12.35
C HIS A 103 16.34 -3.24 -11.77
N ASP A 104 17.22 -3.82 -12.59
CA ASP A 104 18.58 -4.20 -12.17
C ASP A 104 19.44 -2.99 -11.73
N ASN A 105 19.10 -1.80 -12.22
CA ASN A 105 19.74 -0.54 -11.83
C ASN A 105 19.20 0.06 -10.51
N GLY A 106 18.20 -0.59 -9.87
CA GLY A 106 17.58 -0.13 -8.63
C GLY A 106 16.38 0.80 -8.80
N ASP A 107 16.06 1.22 -10.03
CA ASP A 107 14.85 2.02 -10.29
C ASP A 107 13.59 1.20 -10.10
N VAL A 108 12.51 1.86 -9.69
CA VAL A 108 11.20 1.22 -9.55
C VAL A 108 10.61 1.00 -10.94
N ARG A 109 10.26 -0.25 -11.23
CA ARG A 109 9.50 -0.66 -12.42
C ARG A 109 8.00 -0.58 -12.19
N TRP A 110 7.57 -1.05 -11.02
CA TRP A 110 6.17 -1.16 -10.63
C TRP A 110 6.07 -1.06 -9.12
N LEU A 111 5.00 -0.45 -8.63
CA LEU A 111 4.69 -0.45 -7.21
C LEU A 111 3.25 -0.89 -6.95
N TYR A 112 3.06 -1.56 -5.83
CA TYR A 112 1.78 -2.12 -5.41
C TYR A 112 1.47 -1.66 -4.00
N VAL A 113 0.34 -1.01 -3.81
CA VAL A 113 -0.11 -0.51 -2.51
C VAL A 113 -1.08 -1.50 -1.88
N GLY A 114 -0.58 -2.23 -0.89
CA GLY A 114 -1.34 -3.21 -0.13
C GLY A 114 -1.98 -2.61 1.12
N LEU A 115 -3.20 -3.04 1.42
CA LEU A 115 -3.97 -2.69 2.61
C LEU A 115 -4.33 -3.93 3.41
N ARG A 116 -4.14 -3.86 4.73
CA ARG A 116 -4.63 -4.86 5.69
C ARG A 116 -5.63 -4.21 6.63
N CYS A 117 -6.87 -4.66 6.63
CA CYS A 117 -7.85 -4.19 7.61
C CYS A 117 -7.41 -4.54 9.04
N ARG A 118 -7.39 -3.57 9.95
CA ARG A 118 -7.05 -3.81 11.37
C ARG A 118 -8.09 -4.66 12.07
N LYS A 119 -9.37 -4.51 11.69
CA LYS A 119 -10.49 -5.17 12.37
C LYS A 119 -10.66 -6.63 12.00
N CYS A 120 -10.67 -6.96 10.70
CA CYS A 120 -10.92 -8.34 10.23
C CYS A 120 -9.70 -8.99 9.58
N GLY A 121 -8.56 -8.30 9.47
CA GLY A 121 -7.32 -8.84 8.90
C GLY A 121 -7.32 -9.00 7.38
N THR A 122 -8.42 -8.69 6.69
CA THR A 122 -8.52 -8.83 5.23
C THR A 122 -7.41 -8.04 4.53
N LEU A 123 -6.68 -8.73 3.65
CA LEU A 123 -5.63 -8.20 2.79
C LEU A 123 -6.23 -7.82 1.43
N GLY A 124 -5.71 -6.76 0.83
CA GLY A 124 -6.10 -6.29 -0.50
C GLY A 124 -5.01 -5.43 -1.12
N CYS A 125 -5.04 -5.26 -2.44
CA CYS A 125 -4.28 -4.24 -3.16
C CYS A 125 -5.27 -3.15 -3.55
N ILE A 126 -4.98 -1.88 -3.21
CA ILE A 126 -5.90 -0.76 -3.48
C ILE A 126 -5.57 -0.03 -4.76
N ALA A 127 -4.29 0.04 -5.08
CA ALA A 127 -3.77 0.67 -6.28
C ALA A 127 -2.42 0.04 -6.59
N ASP A 128 -2.12 -0.04 -7.87
CA ASP A 128 -0.80 -0.40 -8.37
C ASP A 128 -0.57 0.33 -9.68
N TRP A 129 0.67 0.77 -9.89
CA TRP A 129 1.01 1.50 -11.10
C TRP A 129 2.45 1.25 -11.51
N LYS A 130 2.66 1.44 -12.81
CA LYS A 130 3.97 1.33 -13.45
C LYS A 130 4.68 2.66 -13.34
N VAL A 131 5.92 2.63 -12.83
CA VAL A 131 6.78 3.81 -12.82
C VAL A 131 7.53 3.85 -14.15
N GLN A 132 7.33 4.92 -14.93
CA GLN A 132 7.92 5.07 -16.27
C GLN A 132 8.93 6.22 -16.37
N TYR A 133 9.35 6.77 -15.23
CA TYR A 133 10.35 7.83 -15.15
C TYR A 133 11.54 7.37 -14.29
N GLY A 134 12.68 8.02 -14.49
CA GLY A 134 13.91 7.77 -13.74
C GLY A 134 14.70 9.07 -13.57
N PRO A 135 15.47 9.22 -12.48
CA PRO A 135 15.72 8.22 -11.44
C PRO A 135 14.57 8.06 -10.43
N SER A 136 14.20 6.82 -10.09
CA SER A 136 13.06 6.51 -9.20
C SER A 136 13.44 5.64 -8.00
N ALA A 137 14.74 5.36 -7.82
CA ALA A 137 15.28 4.62 -6.67
C ALA A 137 14.97 5.23 -5.28
N HIS A 138 14.52 6.48 -5.20
CA HIS A 138 14.15 7.16 -3.95
C HIS A 138 12.71 6.84 -3.47
N LEU A 139 11.85 6.34 -4.35
CA LEU A 139 10.43 6.06 -4.02
C LEU A 139 10.22 5.07 -2.86
N PRO A 140 11.04 4.02 -2.68
CA PRO A 140 10.92 3.12 -1.53
C PRO A 140 11.12 3.80 -0.18
N ASP A 141 11.83 4.93 -0.11
CA ASP A 141 12.05 5.64 1.14
C ASP A 141 10.87 6.60 1.49
N ALA A 142 9.99 6.87 0.51
CA ALA A 142 8.79 7.68 0.65
C ALA A 142 7.50 6.85 0.88
N ALA A 143 7.63 5.55 1.16
CA ALA A 143 6.52 4.62 1.37
C ALA A 143 5.85 4.73 2.76
#